data_AF-A0A9D9GE41-F1
#
_entry.id   AF-A0A9D9GE41-F1
#
_cell.length_a   1.000
_cell.length_b   1.000
_cell.length_c   1.000
_cell.angle_alpha   90.00
_cell.angle_beta   90.00
_cell.angle_gamma   90.00
#
_symmetry.space_group_name_H-M   'P 1'
#
loop_
_entity.id
_entity.type
_entity.pdbx_description
1 polymer ?
#
loop_
_entity_poly.entity_id
_entity_poly.type
_entity_poly.pdbx_seq_one_letter_code
_entity_poly.pdbx_strand_id
1 'polypeptide(L)'
;TREMPASGLLKMTTAKYYIPSGRCIQAVDYTHRDENGAVSRIPDSLTTVFHTRHGREVRDGGGIRPDVELSDETLSNLSVKLAVNHFYFDFANDYFRQHPSIASPSAFRITDEDYQAFTQFVLNKGVDYDLQSRKLMDRFKSMLQQEGLYDEVKAEFEALDVKLNSDLAAHLHLFREDITRFIESSIVLRYYYQKGEHEYMLRDDSFLEKAIELLQNDEKYFSILHVDNQIDKQK
;
A
#
# COMPACT_ATOMS: atom_id res chain seq x y z
N THR A 1 28.17 17.54 12.88
CA THR A 1 27.24 17.35 14.01
C THR A 1 27.38 18.54 14.93
N ARG A 2 26.27 19.07 15.43
CA ARG A 2 26.22 20.25 16.31
C ARG A 2 25.38 19.91 17.54
N GLU A 3 25.88 20.23 18.73
CA GLU A 3 25.13 20.06 19.98
C GLU A 3 24.00 21.10 20.06
N MET A 4 22.86 20.66 20.60
CA MET A 4 21.63 21.44 20.78
C MET A 4 21.29 21.55 22.27
N PRO A 5 20.52 22.57 22.69
CA PRO A 5 20.02 22.68 24.06
C PRO A 5 19.28 21.40 24.50
N ALA A 6 19.27 21.13 25.81
CA ALA A 6 18.62 19.96 26.41
C ALA A 6 19.16 18.59 25.91
N SER A 7 20.48 18.47 25.74
CA SER A 7 21.17 17.22 25.39
C SER A 7 20.80 16.64 24.01
N GLY A 8 20.40 17.48 23.06
CA GLY A 8 20.16 17.07 21.67
C GLY A 8 21.44 17.11 20.83
N LEU A 9 21.52 16.26 19.80
CA LEU A 9 22.59 16.27 18.80
C LEU A 9 21.97 16.41 17.39
N LEU A 10 22.32 17.48 16.68
CA LEU A 10 21.92 17.70 15.30
C LEU A 10 23.01 17.22 14.33
N LYS A 11 22.71 16.25 13.49
CA LYS A 11 23.58 15.84 12.37
C LYS A 11 22.97 16.30 11.05
N MET A 12 23.48 17.40 10.52
CA MET A 12 23.16 17.87 9.17
C MET A 12 24.08 17.18 8.15
N THR A 13 23.50 16.65 7.08
CA THR A 13 24.23 16.01 5.97
C THR A 13 23.78 16.64 4.65
N THR A 14 24.74 17.05 3.83
CA THR A 14 24.54 17.49 2.44
C THR A 14 24.90 16.40 1.44
N ALA A 15 25.21 15.19 1.93
CA ALA A 15 25.62 14.08 1.08
C ALA A 15 24.42 13.56 0.26
N LYS A 16 24.66 13.33 -1.03
CA LYS A 16 23.71 12.67 -1.92
C LYS A 16 24.01 11.16 -1.99
N TYR A 17 22.99 10.37 -2.31
CA TYR A 17 23.12 8.91 -2.43
C TYR A 17 23.54 8.52 -3.85
N TYR A 18 24.74 7.97 -3.97
CA TYR A 18 25.31 7.51 -5.24
C TYR A 18 25.52 6.00 -5.24
N ILE A 19 25.22 5.36 -6.37
CA ILE A 19 25.64 3.97 -6.63
C ILE A 19 27.08 3.94 -7.20
N PRO A 20 27.77 2.78 -7.22
CA PRO A 20 29.17 2.70 -7.67
C PRO A 20 29.47 3.27 -9.06
N SER A 21 28.47 3.36 -9.94
CA SER A 21 28.59 4.02 -11.25
C SER A 21 28.63 5.55 -11.20
N GLY A 22 28.54 6.16 -10.01
CA GLY A 22 28.46 7.61 -9.84
C GLY A 22 27.06 8.19 -10.11
N ARG A 23 26.06 7.35 -10.41
CA ARG A 23 24.66 7.78 -10.61
C ARG A 23 24.01 8.13 -9.27
N CYS A 24 23.43 9.32 -9.16
CA CYS A 24 22.65 9.73 -7.99
C CYS A 24 21.26 9.09 -8.01
N ILE A 25 20.91 8.34 -6.97
CA ILE A 25 19.59 7.68 -6.85
C ILE A 25 18.60 8.47 -6.00
N GLN A 26 18.99 9.62 -5.48
CA GLN A 26 18.07 10.47 -4.74
C GLN A 26 17.08 11.14 -5.70
N ALA A 27 15.79 10.78 -5.61
CA ALA A 27 14.77 11.29 -6.53
C ALA A 27 14.26 12.70 -6.19
N VAL A 28 14.39 13.09 -4.93
CA VAL A 28 13.78 14.30 -4.35
C VAL A 28 14.82 15.41 -4.23
N ASP A 29 14.46 16.62 -4.69
CA ASP A 29 15.31 17.80 -4.60
C ASP A 29 15.12 18.58 -3.30
N TYR A 30 15.85 18.22 -2.24
CA TYR A 30 15.79 18.95 -0.97
C TYR A 30 16.38 20.38 -1.02
N THR A 31 16.97 20.80 -2.13
CA THR A 31 17.59 22.14 -2.25
C THR A 31 16.59 23.22 -2.59
N HIS A 32 15.53 22.88 -3.33
CA HIS A 32 14.45 23.81 -3.67
C HIS A 32 13.14 23.31 -3.08
N ARG A 33 12.55 24.13 -2.22
CA ARG A 33 11.22 23.88 -1.66
C ARG A 33 10.24 24.84 -2.31
N ASP A 34 9.01 24.38 -2.52
CA ASP A 34 7.94 25.27 -2.94
C ASP A 34 7.49 26.20 -1.79
N GLU A 35 6.56 27.10 -2.07
CA GLU A 35 6.02 28.09 -1.12
C GLU A 35 5.38 27.44 0.12
N ASN A 36 4.97 26.17 0.02
CA ASN A 36 4.40 25.38 1.10
C ASN A 36 5.46 24.53 1.83
N GLY A 37 6.74 24.65 1.46
CA GLY A 37 7.84 23.89 2.03
C GLY A 37 7.94 22.45 1.53
N ALA A 38 7.12 22.06 0.54
CA ALA A 38 7.14 20.73 -0.05
C ALA A 38 8.29 20.59 -1.05
N VAL A 39 8.69 19.34 -1.27
CA VAL A 39 9.89 18.99 -2.01
C VAL A 39 9.48 18.22 -3.27
N SER A 40 9.97 18.63 -4.43
CA SER A 40 9.59 18.05 -5.72
C SER A 40 10.63 17.06 -6.23
N ARG A 41 10.19 16.20 -7.16
CA ARG A 41 11.08 15.31 -7.90
C ARG A 41 11.88 16.13 -8.91
N ILE A 42 13.15 15.78 -9.10
CA ILE A 42 14.00 16.39 -10.13
C ILE A 42 13.41 16.04 -11.51
N PRO A 43 13.03 17.03 -12.35
CA PRO A 43 12.55 16.77 -13.70
C PRO A 43 13.63 16.10 -14.56
N ASP A 44 13.23 15.21 -15.46
CA ASP A 44 14.16 14.47 -16.33
C ASP A 44 15.07 15.41 -17.16
N SER A 45 14.63 16.62 -17.48
CA SER A 45 15.44 17.63 -18.19
C SER A 45 16.66 18.12 -17.40
N LEU A 46 16.64 17.99 -16.08
CA LEU A 46 17.72 18.35 -15.17
C LEU A 46 18.53 17.13 -14.69
N THR A 47 18.24 15.95 -15.25
CA THR A 47 18.93 14.70 -14.92
C THR A 47 20.05 14.39 -15.92
N THR A 48 21.07 13.69 -15.44
CA THR A 48 22.17 13.16 -16.24
C THR A 48 21.83 11.75 -16.72
N VAL A 49 22.12 11.47 -17.99
CA VAL A 49 21.97 10.13 -18.56
C VAL A 49 23.20 9.29 -18.24
N PHE A 50 22.98 8.12 -17.67
CA PHE A 50 23.95 7.05 -17.48
C PHE A 50 23.55 5.86 -18.36
N HIS A 51 24.47 4.92 -18.53
CA HIS A 51 24.23 3.72 -19.31
C HIS A 51 24.53 2.48 -18.48
N THR A 52 23.69 1.46 -18.61
CA THR A 52 24.00 0.12 -18.10
C THR A 52 25.13 -0.52 -18.92
N ARG A 53 25.65 -1.66 -18.47
CA ARG A 53 26.69 -2.42 -19.20
C ARG A 53 26.30 -2.74 -20.65
N HIS A 54 25.02 -2.91 -20.94
CA HIS A 54 24.50 -3.24 -22.26
C HIS A 54 23.91 -2.02 -23.00
N GLY A 55 24.27 -0.81 -22.59
CA GLY A 55 23.92 0.41 -23.32
C GLY A 55 22.51 0.95 -23.06
N ARG A 56 21.71 0.31 -22.19
CA ARG A 56 20.40 0.86 -21.80
C ARG A 56 20.57 2.18 -21.05
N GLU A 57 19.87 3.22 -21.50
CA GLU A 57 19.83 4.52 -20.83
C GLU A 57 19.15 4.41 -19.45
N VAL A 58 19.77 4.98 -18.43
CA VAL A 58 19.25 5.11 -17.07
C VAL A 58 19.59 6.48 -16.54
N ARG A 59 18.61 7.23 -16.04
CA ARG A 59 18.82 8.60 -15.55
C ARG A 59 19.14 8.62 -14.06
N ASP A 60 19.92 9.62 -13.62
CA ASP A 60 19.98 9.96 -12.19
C ASP A 60 18.69 10.68 -11.75
N GLY A 61 18.55 11.00 -10.46
CA GLY A 61 17.43 11.82 -9.97
C GLY A 61 16.05 11.15 -10.01
N GLY A 62 15.97 9.86 -10.32
CA GLY A 62 14.70 9.12 -10.43
C GLY A 62 14.53 7.95 -9.46
N GLY A 63 15.48 7.69 -8.57
CA GLY A 63 15.44 6.49 -7.71
C GLY A 63 16.00 5.23 -8.37
N ILE A 64 15.62 4.09 -7.77
CA ILE A 64 15.70 2.77 -8.40
C ILE A 64 14.32 2.49 -8.96
N ARG A 65 14.10 2.86 -10.22
CA ARG A 65 12.85 2.61 -10.92
C ARG A 65 12.82 1.16 -11.39
N PRO A 66 11.74 0.40 -11.14
CA PRO A 66 11.61 -0.95 -11.67
C PRO A 66 11.44 -0.92 -13.18
N ASP A 67 11.91 -1.97 -13.85
CA ASP A 67 11.73 -2.13 -15.30
C ASP A 67 10.31 -2.60 -15.67
N VAL A 68 9.63 -3.26 -14.73
CA VAL A 68 8.22 -3.63 -14.81
C VAL A 68 7.52 -3.02 -13.61
N GLU A 69 6.65 -2.04 -13.87
CA GLU A 69 5.82 -1.43 -12.84
C GLU A 69 4.55 -2.27 -12.65
N LEU A 70 4.30 -2.66 -11.40
CA LEU A 70 3.03 -3.22 -10.96
C LEU A 70 2.35 -2.19 -10.07
N SER A 71 1.03 -2.08 -10.19
CA SER A 71 0.26 -1.27 -9.25
C SER A 71 0.13 -2.01 -7.93
N ASP A 72 0.40 -1.31 -6.83
CA ASP A 72 0.10 -1.83 -5.51
C ASP A 72 -1.40 -2.07 -5.37
N GLU A 73 -1.76 -3.14 -4.66
CA GLU A 73 -3.14 -3.36 -4.28
C GLU A 73 -3.56 -2.29 -3.27
N THR A 74 -4.71 -1.66 -3.53
CA THR A 74 -5.27 -0.65 -2.61
C THR A 74 -6.12 -1.34 -1.57
N LEU A 75 -5.59 -1.43 -0.35
CA LEU A 75 -6.33 -1.97 0.79
C LEU A 75 -7.49 -1.06 1.17
N SER A 76 -8.64 -1.65 1.50
CA SER A 76 -9.75 -0.87 2.04
C SER A 76 -9.39 -0.22 3.39
N ASN A 77 -9.86 1.00 3.63
CA ASN A 77 -9.68 1.69 4.91
C ASN A 77 -10.25 0.88 6.09
N LEU A 78 -11.32 0.12 5.87
CA LEU A 78 -11.88 -0.78 6.89
C LEU A 78 -10.89 -1.89 7.22
N SER A 79 -10.31 -2.56 6.21
CA SER A 79 -9.33 -3.62 6.40
C SER A 79 -8.13 -3.13 7.23
N VAL A 80 -7.62 -1.94 6.92
CA VAL A 80 -6.52 -1.30 7.68
C VAL A 80 -6.95 -0.97 9.11
N LYS A 81 -8.14 -0.41 9.30
CA LYS A 81 -8.67 -0.06 10.63
C LYS A 81 -8.83 -1.30 11.53
N LEU A 82 -9.31 -2.41 10.97
CA LEU A 82 -9.41 -3.70 11.66
C LEU A 82 -8.04 -4.22 12.09
N ALA A 83 -7.02 -4.07 11.24
CA ALA A 83 -5.64 -4.46 11.57
C ALA A 83 -5.05 -3.60 12.69
N VAL A 84 -5.15 -2.26 12.57
CA VAL A 84 -4.63 -1.31 13.58
C VAL A 84 -5.29 -1.51 14.94
N ASN A 85 -6.58 -1.83 14.96
CA ASN A 85 -7.32 -2.12 16.18
C ASN A 85 -7.24 -3.59 16.63
N HIS A 86 -6.32 -4.38 16.04
CA HIS A 86 -6.00 -5.76 16.41
C HIS A 86 -7.15 -6.78 16.29
N PHE A 87 -8.19 -6.51 15.48
CA PHE A 87 -9.32 -7.45 15.32
C PHE A 87 -8.88 -8.79 14.75
N TYR A 88 -8.00 -8.80 13.74
CA TYR A 88 -7.50 -10.05 13.15
C TYR A 88 -6.63 -10.85 14.13
N PHE A 89 -5.78 -10.16 14.90
CA PHE A 89 -4.93 -10.79 15.92
C PHE A 89 -5.77 -11.42 17.03
N ASP A 90 -6.74 -10.69 17.56
CA ASP A 90 -7.62 -11.19 18.62
C ASP A 90 -8.46 -12.37 18.13
N PHE A 91 -9.04 -12.26 16.93
CA PHE A 91 -9.81 -13.36 16.34
C PHE A 91 -8.94 -14.59 16.09
N ALA A 92 -7.70 -14.43 15.59
CA ALA A 92 -6.79 -15.55 15.39
C ALA A 92 -6.45 -16.28 16.71
N ASN A 93 -6.31 -15.54 17.82
CA ASN A 93 -6.12 -16.14 19.14
C ASN A 93 -7.37 -16.91 19.60
N ASP A 94 -8.56 -16.38 19.36
CA ASP A 94 -9.83 -17.05 19.67
C ASP A 94 -10.02 -18.31 18.84
N TYR A 95 -9.70 -18.23 17.55
CA TYR A 95 -9.70 -19.35 16.62
C TYR A 95 -8.73 -20.44 17.05
N PHE A 96 -7.50 -20.07 17.42
CA PHE A 96 -6.47 -21.00 17.90
C PHE A 96 -6.88 -21.78 19.15
N ARG A 97 -7.63 -21.14 20.06
CA ARG A 97 -8.15 -21.81 21.27
C ARG A 97 -9.18 -22.88 20.96
N GLN A 98 -9.90 -22.75 19.84
CA GLN A 98 -11.00 -23.64 19.46
C GLN A 98 -10.57 -24.72 18.47
N HIS A 99 -9.50 -24.48 17.71
CA HIS A 99 -9.00 -25.38 16.67
C HIS A 99 -7.59 -25.87 17.03
N PRO A 100 -7.40 -27.13 17.43
CA PRO A 100 -6.07 -27.63 17.81
C PRO A 100 -5.04 -27.62 16.68
N SER A 101 -5.48 -27.72 15.43
CA SER A 101 -4.62 -27.69 14.24
C SER A 101 -5.38 -27.18 13.03
N ILE A 102 -4.64 -26.75 12.01
CA ILE A 102 -5.16 -26.31 10.72
C ILE A 102 -4.40 -26.98 9.56
N ALA A 103 -4.83 -26.75 8.32
CA ALA A 103 -4.10 -27.18 7.12
C ALA A 103 -2.76 -26.45 6.98
N SER A 104 -1.90 -26.92 6.07
CA SER A 104 -0.61 -26.28 5.79
C SER A 104 -0.79 -24.82 5.36
N PRO A 105 0.21 -23.94 5.58
CA PRO A 105 0.10 -22.52 5.23
C PRO A 105 -0.35 -22.26 3.78
N SER A 106 0.20 -23.00 2.82
CA SER A 106 -0.16 -22.91 1.40
C SER A 106 -1.60 -23.33 1.07
N ALA A 107 -2.20 -24.22 1.86
CA ALA A 107 -3.52 -24.80 1.60
C ALA A 107 -4.63 -24.28 2.55
N PHE A 108 -4.28 -23.60 3.63
CA PHE A 108 -5.24 -23.08 4.59
C PHE A 108 -6.20 -22.09 3.94
N ARG A 109 -7.49 -22.24 4.27
CA ARG A 109 -8.58 -21.32 3.95
C ARG A 109 -9.57 -21.31 5.11
N ILE A 110 -10.16 -20.16 5.38
CA ILE A 110 -11.32 -20.07 6.27
C ILE A 110 -12.60 -20.45 5.52
N THR A 111 -13.57 -20.94 6.26
CA THR A 111 -14.91 -21.24 5.74
C THR A 111 -15.81 -20.00 5.71
N ASP A 112 -16.98 -20.11 5.08
CA ASP A 112 -18.00 -19.07 5.14
C ASP A 112 -18.48 -18.88 6.60
N GLU A 113 -18.57 -19.96 7.37
CA GLU A 113 -18.94 -19.96 8.78
C GLU A 113 -17.92 -19.21 9.63
N ASP A 114 -16.63 -19.42 9.40
CA ASP A 114 -15.55 -18.70 10.09
C ASP A 114 -15.59 -17.20 9.78
N TYR A 115 -15.87 -16.84 8.53
CA TYR A 115 -16.01 -15.43 8.13
C TYR A 115 -17.23 -14.78 8.80
N GLN A 116 -18.34 -15.51 8.91
CA GLN A 116 -19.52 -15.02 9.61
C GLN A 116 -19.26 -14.88 11.11
N ALA A 117 -18.50 -15.80 11.73
CA ALA A 117 -18.05 -15.69 13.11
C ALA A 117 -17.16 -14.45 13.33
N PHE A 118 -16.22 -14.17 12.41
CA PHE A 118 -15.42 -12.95 12.44
C PHE A 118 -16.30 -11.70 12.33
N THR A 119 -17.27 -11.70 11.41
CA THR A 119 -18.20 -10.58 11.23
C THR A 119 -18.95 -10.27 12.52
N GLN A 120 -19.50 -11.29 13.20
CA GLN A 120 -20.19 -11.11 14.48
C GLN A 120 -19.22 -10.64 15.59
N PHE A 121 -18.01 -11.17 15.61
CA PHE A 121 -16.96 -10.72 16.54
C PHE A 121 -16.66 -9.22 16.40
N VAL A 122 -16.53 -8.74 15.16
CA VAL A 122 -16.29 -7.33 14.84
C VAL A 122 -17.47 -6.45 15.28
N LEU A 123 -18.70 -6.86 14.95
CA LEU A 123 -19.92 -6.12 15.30
C LEU A 123 -20.10 -6.03 16.82
N ASN A 124 -19.85 -7.11 17.56
CA ASN A 124 -20.01 -7.17 19.01
C ASN A 124 -18.97 -6.33 19.76
N LYS A 125 -17.72 -6.31 19.29
CA LYS A 125 -16.66 -5.49 19.91
C LYS A 125 -16.83 -3.99 19.62
N GLY A 126 -17.51 -3.64 18.52
CA GLY A 126 -17.71 -2.26 18.08
C GLY A 126 -16.43 -1.65 17.51
N VAL A 127 -16.37 -1.54 16.17
CA VAL A 127 -15.29 -0.80 15.51
C VAL A 127 -15.69 0.66 15.46
N ASP A 128 -14.82 1.54 15.97
CA ASP A 128 -14.87 2.96 15.65
C ASP A 128 -14.50 3.17 14.17
N TYR A 129 -15.49 2.98 13.29
CA TYR A 129 -15.34 3.09 11.84
C TYR A 129 -15.79 4.47 11.36
N ASP A 130 -14.97 5.47 11.65
CA ASP A 130 -15.22 6.85 11.27
C ASP A 130 -14.67 7.15 9.86
N LEU A 131 -15.58 7.21 8.89
CA LEU A 131 -15.27 7.50 7.50
C LEU A 131 -14.81 8.96 7.32
N GLN A 132 -13.61 9.17 6.79
CA GLN A 132 -13.13 10.52 6.48
C GLN A 132 -14.06 11.28 5.50
N SER A 133 -14.71 10.56 4.59
CA SER A 133 -15.73 11.12 3.70
C SER A 133 -16.92 11.70 4.48
N ARG A 134 -17.34 11.07 5.58
CA ARG A 134 -18.40 11.57 6.47
C ARG A 134 -17.96 12.86 7.17
N LYS A 135 -16.74 12.90 7.72
CA LYS A 135 -16.18 14.13 8.29
C LYS A 135 -16.15 15.30 7.29
N LEU A 136 -15.78 15.01 6.04
CA LEU A 136 -15.78 16.00 4.98
C LEU A 136 -17.20 16.44 4.61
N MET A 137 -18.16 15.50 4.57
CA MET A 137 -19.56 15.78 4.34
C MET A 137 -20.14 16.68 5.44
N ASP A 138 -19.87 16.40 6.71
CA ASP A 138 -20.33 17.23 7.84
C ASP A 138 -19.75 18.65 7.80
N ARG A 139 -18.46 18.77 7.43
CA ARG A 139 -17.82 20.07 7.21
C ARG A 139 -18.46 20.83 6.05
N PHE A 140 -18.68 20.16 4.92
CA PHE A 140 -19.27 20.79 3.74
C PHE A 140 -20.72 21.22 4.01
N LYS A 141 -21.50 20.38 4.70
CA LYS A 141 -22.83 20.72 5.21
C LYS A 141 -22.80 21.98 6.08
N SER A 142 -21.83 22.08 6.99
CA SER A 142 -21.69 23.25 7.87
C SER A 142 -21.37 24.53 7.08
N MET A 143 -20.55 24.44 6.03
CA MET A 143 -20.25 25.57 5.14
C MET A 143 -21.50 26.02 4.37
N LEU A 144 -22.24 25.09 3.78
CA LEU A 144 -23.47 25.40 3.05
C LEU A 144 -24.56 26.01 3.93
N GLN A 145 -24.62 25.63 5.21
CA GLN A 145 -25.52 26.26 6.19
C GLN A 145 -25.12 27.72 6.47
N GLN A 146 -23.82 28.01 6.54
CA GLN A 146 -23.32 29.39 6.70
C GLN A 146 -23.58 30.24 5.45
N GLU A 147 -23.49 29.62 4.27
CA GLU A 147 -23.76 30.26 2.97
C GLU A 147 -25.26 30.38 2.65
N GLY A 148 -26.13 29.73 3.43
CA GLY A 148 -27.59 29.72 3.21
C GLY A 148 -28.04 28.84 2.03
N LEU A 149 -27.18 27.96 1.53
CA LEU A 149 -27.43 27.09 0.37
C LEU A 149 -27.85 25.66 0.74
N TYR A 150 -27.77 25.29 2.03
CA TYR A 150 -28.00 23.91 2.44
C TYR A 150 -29.40 23.38 2.10
N ASP A 151 -30.43 24.23 2.17
CA ASP A 151 -31.81 23.81 1.90
C ASP A 151 -32.02 23.37 0.45
N GLU A 152 -31.24 23.90 -0.50
CA GLU A 152 -31.32 23.52 -1.92
C GLU A 152 -30.75 22.12 -2.19
N VAL A 153 -29.78 21.68 -1.38
CA VAL A 153 -29.05 20.41 -1.59
C VAL A 153 -29.31 19.38 -0.48
N LYS A 154 -30.25 19.68 0.42
CA LYS A 154 -30.53 18.87 1.61
C LYS A 154 -30.90 17.43 1.28
N ALA A 155 -31.70 17.23 0.23
CA ALA A 155 -32.17 15.91 -0.18
C ALA A 155 -31.01 15.02 -0.65
N GLU A 156 -30.04 15.60 -1.36
CA GLU A 156 -28.84 14.91 -1.83
C GLU A 156 -27.94 14.51 -0.67
N PHE A 157 -27.77 15.39 0.32
CA PHE A 157 -27.03 15.07 1.55
C PHE A 157 -27.69 13.95 2.34
N GLU A 158 -29.01 13.99 2.52
CA GLU A 158 -29.74 12.92 3.22
C GLU A 158 -29.65 11.59 2.47
N ALA A 159 -29.78 11.60 1.14
CA ALA A 159 -29.62 10.41 0.32
C ALA A 159 -28.19 9.84 0.38
N LEU A 160 -27.17 10.70 0.39
CA LEU A 160 -25.78 10.29 0.54
C LEU A 160 -25.51 9.77 1.96
N ASP A 161 -26.08 10.41 2.98
CA ASP A 161 -25.93 9.99 4.37
C ASP A 161 -26.54 8.61 4.60
N VAL A 162 -27.69 8.29 4.00
CA VAL A 162 -28.26 6.93 4.07
C VAL A 162 -27.36 5.91 3.38
N LYS A 163 -26.75 6.25 2.23
CA LYS A 163 -25.83 5.35 1.51
C LYS A 163 -24.49 5.16 2.24
N LEU A 164 -24.02 6.18 2.95
CA LEU A 164 -22.76 6.19 3.70
C LEU A 164 -22.92 5.78 5.16
N ASN A 165 -24.15 5.83 5.71
CA ASN A 165 -24.57 5.09 6.91
C ASN A 165 -24.83 3.63 6.52
N SER A 166 -23.86 3.05 5.84
CA SER A 166 -23.86 1.64 5.54
C SER A 166 -23.50 0.89 6.81
N ASP A 167 -24.44 0.03 7.19
CA ASP A 167 -24.24 -1.12 8.06
C ASP A 167 -22.81 -1.65 7.93
N LEU A 168 -22.05 -1.63 9.02
CA LEU A 168 -20.69 -2.17 9.08
C LEU A 168 -20.66 -3.59 8.47
N ALA A 169 -21.74 -4.37 8.62
CA ALA A 169 -21.87 -5.69 7.99
C ALA A 169 -21.82 -5.63 6.45
N ALA A 170 -22.43 -4.63 5.83
CA ALA A 170 -22.39 -4.46 4.37
C ALA A 170 -20.97 -4.14 3.88
N HIS A 171 -20.20 -3.33 4.61
CA HIS A 171 -18.80 -3.07 4.26
C HIS A 171 -17.89 -4.27 4.53
N LEU A 172 -18.12 -5.00 5.63
CA LEU A 172 -17.45 -6.27 5.87
C LEU A 172 -17.72 -7.25 4.72
N HIS A 173 -18.92 -7.26 4.15
CA HIS A 173 -19.20 -8.07 2.96
C HIS A 173 -18.53 -7.51 1.70
N LEU A 174 -18.58 -6.20 1.47
CA LEU A 174 -18.00 -5.56 0.28
C LEU A 174 -16.49 -5.80 0.16
N PHE A 175 -15.77 -5.71 1.28
CA PHE A 175 -14.31 -5.87 1.34
C PHE A 175 -13.90 -7.27 1.79
N ARG A 176 -14.77 -8.27 1.59
CA ARG A 176 -14.59 -9.62 2.10
C ARG A 176 -13.28 -10.26 1.68
N GLU A 177 -12.86 -10.07 0.44
CA GLU A 177 -11.63 -10.65 -0.09
C GLU A 177 -10.39 -10.18 0.68
N ASP A 178 -10.22 -8.86 0.82
CA ASP A 178 -9.12 -8.28 1.62
C ASP A 178 -9.15 -8.75 3.07
N ILE A 179 -10.33 -8.68 3.70
CA ILE A 179 -10.52 -9.05 5.10
C ILE A 179 -10.19 -10.52 5.31
N THR A 180 -10.63 -11.40 4.39
CA THR A 180 -10.33 -12.84 4.41
C THR A 180 -8.82 -13.08 4.38
N ARG A 181 -8.10 -12.40 3.48
CA ARG A 181 -6.63 -12.53 3.40
C ARG A 181 -5.95 -12.15 4.71
N PHE A 182 -6.41 -11.10 5.39
CA PHE A 182 -5.89 -10.70 6.71
C PHE A 182 -6.24 -11.69 7.84
N ILE A 183 -7.46 -12.22 7.85
CA ILE A 183 -7.87 -13.24 8.82
C ILE A 183 -7.00 -14.48 8.66
N GLU A 184 -6.91 -15.01 7.44
CA GLU A 184 -6.13 -16.21 7.13
C GLU A 184 -4.65 -16.01 7.46
N SER A 185 -4.04 -14.89 7.05
CA SER A 185 -2.65 -14.56 7.38
C SER A 185 -2.41 -14.54 8.89
N SER A 186 -3.31 -13.90 9.66
CA SER A 186 -3.19 -13.81 11.12
C SER A 186 -3.37 -15.16 11.81
N ILE A 187 -4.27 -16.00 11.31
CA ILE A 187 -4.45 -17.37 11.80
C ILE A 187 -3.20 -18.19 11.49
N VAL A 188 -2.73 -18.21 10.25
CA VAL A 188 -1.52 -18.96 9.85
C VAL A 188 -0.30 -18.51 10.65
N LEU A 189 -0.11 -17.20 10.83
CA LEU A 189 0.94 -16.65 11.68
C LEU A 189 0.88 -17.22 13.10
N ARG A 190 -0.32 -17.42 13.65
CA ARG A 190 -0.50 -17.96 14.99
C ARG A 190 -0.07 -19.42 15.12
N TYR A 191 -0.28 -20.25 14.11
CA TYR A 191 0.09 -21.69 14.13
C TYR A 191 1.53 -21.97 13.66
N TYR A 192 1.99 -21.25 12.63
CA TYR A 192 3.21 -21.56 11.90
C TYR A 192 4.27 -20.45 11.96
N TYR A 193 4.01 -19.41 12.75
CA TYR A 193 4.87 -18.24 12.89
C TYR A 193 5.12 -17.53 11.55
N GLN A 194 6.06 -16.60 11.52
CA GLN A 194 6.37 -15.78 10.35
C GLN A 194 6.69 -16.62 9.11
N LYS A 195 7.34 -17.77 9.28
CA LYS A 195 7.66 -18.66 8.17
C LYS A 195 6.41 -19.15 7.46
N GLY A 196 5.40 -19.59 8.20
CA GLY A 196 4.14 -20.01 7.60
C GLY A 196 3.35 -18.85 7.03
N GLU A 197 3.33 -17.71 7.71
CA GLU A 197 2.67 -16.50 7.18
C GLU A 197 3.22 -16.11 5.80
N HIS A 198 4.55 -16.08 5.65
CA HIS A 198 5.18 -15.80 4.36
C HIS A 198 4.84 -16.87 3.30
N GLU A 199 4.82 -18.15 3.65
CA GLU A 199 4.40 -19.21 2.72
C GLU A 199 2.94 -19.01 2.25
N TYR A 200 2.04 -18.61 3.16
CA TYR A 200 0.66 -18.29 2.82
C TYR A 200 0.55 -17.07 1.90
N MET A 201 1.25 -15.98 2.22
CA MET A 201 1.20 -14.72 1.44
C MET A 201 1.72 -14.89 0.01
N LEU A 202 2.77 -15.68 -0.19
CA LEU A 202 3.40 -15.88 -1.50
C LEU A 202 2.51 -16.62 -2.50
N ARG A 203 1.43 -17.28 -2.04
CA ARG A 203 0.54 -18.06 -2.91
C ARG A 203 -0.15 -17.23 -3.99
N ASP A 204 -0.62 -16.04 -3.60
CA ASP A 204 -1.40 -15.14 -4.45
C ASP A 204 -0.66 -13.80 -4.66
N ASP A 205 0.68 -13.80 -4.53
CA ASP A 205 1.51 -12.60 -4.65
C ASP A 205 1.75 -12.26 -6.14
N SER A 206 1.15 -11.15 -6.58
CA SER A 206 1.23 -10.68 -7.96
C SER A 206 2.64 -10.27 -8.40
N PHE A 207 3.49 -9.83 -7.46
CA PHE A 207 4.89 -9.52 -7.74
C PHE A 207 5.70 -10.78 -7.99
N LEU A 208 5.50 -11.81 -7.17
CA LEU A 208 6.12 -13.11 -7.34
C LEU A 208 5.68 -13.76 -8.66
N GLU A 209 4.38 -13.77 -8.94
CA GLU A 209 3.84 -14.30 -10.19
C GLU A 209 4.48 -13.60 -11.39
N LYS A 210 4.54 -12.26 -11.37
CA LYS A 210 5.16 -11.50 -12.45
C LYS A 210 6.66 -11.74 -12.58
N ALA A 211 7.35 -11.91 -11.46
CA ALA A 211 8.77 -12.24 -11.46
C ALA A 211 9.02 -13.61 -12.09
N ILE A 212 8.20 -14.62 -11.76
CA ILE A 212 8.28 -15.96 -12.35
C ILE A 212 7.99 -15.89 -13.86
N GLU A 213 6.91 -15.22 -14.27
CA GLU A 213 6.55 -15.02 -15.68
C GLU A 213 7.71 -14.40 -16.47
N LEU A 214 8.34 -13.35 -15.92
CA LEU A 214 9.42 -12.66 -16.57
C LEU A 214 10.69 -13.51 -16.65
N LEU A 215 11.08 -14.17 -15.55
CA LEU A 215 12.31 -14.97 -15.47
C LEU A 215 12.23 -16.27 -16.27
N GLN A 216 11.04 -16.76 -16.59
CA GLN A 216 10.84 -17.93 -17.45
C GLN A 216 10.81 -17.57 -18.95
N ASN A 217 10.76 -16.28 -19.29
CA ASN A 217 10.75 -15.80 -20.66
C ASN A 217 12.06 -15.07 -20.97
N ASP A 218 13.07 -15.84 -21.42
CA ASP A 218 14.39 -15.32 -21.76
C ASP A 218 14.32 -14.15 -22.74
N GLU A 219 13.49 -14.23 -23.79
CA GLU A 219 13.35 -13.16 -24.80
C GLU A 219 12.87 -11.84 -24.17
N LYS A 220 11.83 -11.91 -23.33
CA LYS A 220 11.30 -10.75 -22.61
C LYS A 220 12.27 -10.23 -21.56
N TYR A 221 12.95 -11.10 -20.83
CA TYR A 221 13.95 -10.71 -19.84
C TYR A 221 15.14 -10.01 -20.50
N PHE A 222 15.68 -10.57 -21.57
CA PHE A 222 16.83 -9.99 -22.28
C PHE A 222 16.45 -8.72 -23.03
N SER A 223 15.24 -8.59 -23.59
CA SER A 223 14.81 -7.33 -24.22
C SER A 223 14.69 -6.16 -23.21
N ILE A 224 14.44 -6.45 -21.92
CA ILE A 224 14.51 -5.43 -20.86
C ILE A 224 15.96 -5.02 -20.54
N LEU A 225 16.89 -5.99 -20.58
CA LEU A 225 18.28 -5.76 -20.19
C LEU A 225 19.17 -5.22 -21.31
N HIS A 226 18.80 -5.47 -22.57
CA HIS A 226 19.56 -5.10 -23.75
C HIS A 226 18.83 -4.02 -24.56
N VAL A 227 19.61 -3.18 -25.23
CA VAL A 227 19.06 -2.30 -26.27
C VAL A 227 18.99 -3.11 -27.56
N ASP A 228 17.81 -3.22 -28.17
CA ASP A 228 17.69 -3.69 -29.54
C ASP A 228 18.44 -2.72 -30.45
N ASN A 229 19.66 -3.09 -30.85
CA ASN A 229 20.44 -2.36 -31.84
C ASN A 229 19.76 -2.50 -33.22
N GLN A 230 18.67 -1.78 -33.47
CA GLN A 230 18.08 -1.61 -34.80
C GLN A 230 18.14 -0.18 -35.36
N ILE A 231 18.83 0.75 -34.72
CA ILE A 231 19.03 2.12 -35.23
C ILE A 231 20.45 2.53 -34.77
N ASP A 232 21.53 2.65 -35.56
CA ASP A 232 21.74 3.13 -36.93
C ASP A 232 22.78 2.26 -37.66
N LYS A 233 22.37 1.60 -38.76
CA LYS A 233 23.26 1.31 -39.90
C LYS A 233 22.56 1.80 -41.16
N GLN A 234 22.31 3.11 -41.26
CA GLN A 234 21.94 3.75 -42.52
C GLN A 234 22.07 5.29 -42.44
N LYS A 235 23.30 5.80 -42.56
CA LYS A 235 23.73 6.77 -43.59
C LYS A 235 25.18 7.22 -43.36
#